data_AF-A0AB74U335-F1
#
_entry.id   AF-A0AB74U335-F1
#
_cell.length_a   1.000
_cell.length_b   1.000
_cell.length_c   1.000
_cell.angle_alpha   90.00
_cell.angle_beta   90.00
_cell.angle_gamma   90.00
#
_symmetry.space_group_name_H-M   'P 1'
#
loop_
_entity.id
_entity.type
_entity.pdbx_description
1 polymer ?
#
loop_
_entity_poly.entity_id
_entity_poly.type
_entity_poly.pdbx_seq_one_letter_code
_entity_poly.pdbx_strand_id
1 'polypeptide(L)'
;MAEVTFPAAYGGDGQTYSDDADPNTGLDGIGYMTRFVPCLSGAVSMAAYAKGRADAAQQFAAACETLRDEAAASRNAAATSANRAASSQQATADALAEANARIGSSQALIDARDSAAADAQATAADRVQTGQDATAASDSAAAAKASEDAAKASETSAADSADSATSAKDLAVNSASAAARSADLSKGSETKAVNSADAARDSHTAAQASATSAGNSASAAADSASAAANSAAQMNAADIMHRRGSGLPNEVGTAATRNVGTAAGELLEAGAFGIGSAGSQIITEPANLPEYGTFFQFNGANTEGLPGSSNYYGGIALTRKSGSLINAVWIVPDSTALYTLRKTADGGIEALTFVNNKNMVGSVGAGLPGVIESGENSNGRYIKYADGSLVMTFEAMAVRSSSSERYLQFRWTYPHAVINPRPLATMEYANNYVPGGSDKKLYPSYDKDGVQVALISKSSNQHVFVDIFKTDISAPFFEENAAAYVFLQAIGRWK
;
A
#
# COMPACT_ATOMS: atom_id res chain seq x y z
N MET A 1 59.38 -179.76 -12.58
CA MET A 1 58.27 -179.66 -13.55
C MET A 1 57.75 -178.24 -13.51
N ALA A 2 57.48 -177.65 -14.67
CA ALA A 2 56.84 -176.34 -14.75
C ALA A 2 55.32 -176.54 -14.85
N GLU A 3 54.58 -175.81 -14.03
CA GLU A 3 53.12 -175.84 -13.99
C GLU A 3 52.62 -174.40 -14.09
N VAL A 4 51.59 -174.18 -14.91
CA VAL A 4 50.94 -172.87 -15.03
C VAL A 4 49.47 -173.03 -14.72
N THR A 5 49.00 -172.29 -13.73
CA THR A 5 47.58 -172.18 -13.40
C THR A 5 47.07 -170.84 -13.93
N PHE A 6 45.88 -170.83 -14.54
CA PHE A 6 45.21 -169.59 -14.97
C PHE A 6 44.00 -169.32 -14.07
N PRO A 7 44.14 -168.55 -12.97
CA PRO A 7 43.05 -168.35 -12.01
C PRO A 7 41.88 -167.58 -12.61
N ALA A 8 40.65 -168.04 -12.36
CA ALA A 8 39.43 -167.37 -12.81
C ALA A 8 39.29 -165.93 -12.28
N ALA A 9 39.83 -165.64 -11.09
CA ALA A 9 39.84 -164.29 -10.51
C ALA A 9 40.60 -163.25 -11.35
N TYR A 10 41.46 -163.69 -12.27
CA TYR A 10 42.20 -162.84 -13.21
C TYR A 10 41.79 -163.07 -14.66
N GLY A 11 40.62 -163.68 -14.90
CA GLY A 11 40.10 -163.95 -16.24
C GLY A 11 40.59 -165.27 -16.86
N GLY A 12 41.33 -166.11 -16.14
CA GLY A 12 41.70 -167.46 -16.58
C GLY A 12 40.54 -168.46 -16.53
N ASP A 13 40.79 -169.71 -16.97
CA ASP A 13 39.80 -170.80 -17.00
C ASP A 13 39.75 -171.62 -15.69
N GLY A 14 40.65 -171.32 -14.74
CA GLY A 14 40.79 -172.03 -13.47
C GLY A 14 41.62 -173.31 -13.54
N GLN A 15 42.18 -173.65 -14.71
CA GLN A 15 42.89 -174.91 -14.91
C GLN A 15 44.40 -174.76 -14.71
N THR A 16 45.05 -175.89 -14.40
CA THR A 16 46.50 -176.02 -14.26
C THR A 16 47.03 -176.93 -15.36
N TYR A 17 48.01 -176.44 -16.11
CA TYR A 17 48.67 -177.15 -17.21
C TYR A 17 50.11 -177.44 -16.81
N SER A 18 50.54 -178.70 -16.92
CA SER A 18 51.88 -179.18 -16.54
C SER A 18 52.67 -179.69 -17.76
N ASP A 19 53.99 -179.57 -17.71
CA ASP A 19 54.91 -180.05 -18.77
C ASP A 19 55.34 -181.52 -18.57
N ASP A 20 54.38 -182.40 -18.30
CA ASP A 20 54.62 -183.83 -18.06
C ASP A 20 53.64 -184.73 -18.83
N ALA A 21 53.77 -186.04 -18.66
CA ALA A 21 52.93 -187.04 -19.32
C ALA A 21 51.61 -187.31 -18.56
N ASP A 22 51.22 -186.47 -17.60
CA ASP A 22 49.98 -186.65 -16.85
C ASP A 22 48.79 -186.63 -17.83
N PRO A 23 47.95 -187.68 -17.85
CA PRO A 23 46.88 -187.80 -18.81
C PRO A 23 45.76 -186.78 -18.63
N ASN A 24 45.73 -185.95 -17.57
CA ASN A 24 44.74 -184.92 -17.29
C ASN A 24 45.28 -183.49 -17.36
N THR A 25 46.53 -183.24 -16.97
CA THR A 25 47.13 -181.88 -16.93
C THR A 25 48.33 -181.70 -17.87
N GLY A 26 48.95 -182.81 -18.28
CA GLY A 26 50.21 -182.87 -19.00
C GLY A 26 50.14 -182.47 -20.47
N LEU A 27 51.15 -181.73 -20.92
CA LEU A 27 51.37 -181.32 -22.31
C LEU A 27 52.33 -182.25 -23.08
N ASP A 28 53.09 -183.13 -22.41
CA ASP A 28 54.03 -184.05 -23.06
C ASP A 28 53.31 -185.19 -23.83
N GLY A 29 54.03 -185.93 -24.67
CA GLY A 29 53.50 -187.03 -25.47
C GLY A 29 52.47 -186.55 -26.50
N ILE A 30 51.19 -186.92 -26.33
CA ILE A 30 50.06 -186.49 -27.19
C ILE A 30 49.19 -185.40 -26.52
N GLY A 31 49.48 -185.04 -25.27
CA GLY A 31 48.68 -184.09 -24.47
C GLY A 31 48.60 -182.69 -25.10
N TYR A 32 49.69 -182.20 -25.71
CA TYR A 32 49.73 -180.91 -26.40
C TYR A 32 48.67 -180.76 -27.49
N MET A 33 48.27 -181.85 -28.17
CA MET A 33 47.27 -181.79 -29.25
C MET A 33 45.88 -181.39 -28.74
N THR A 34 45.60 -181.60 -27.45
CA THR A 34 44.28 -181.31 -26.85
C THR A 34 44.30 -180.16 -25.85
N ARG A 35 45.44 -179.89 -25.21
CA ARG A 35 45.53 -178.95 -24.07
C ARG A 35 46.36 -177.69 -24.32
N PHE A 36 47.19 -177.68 -25.36
CA PHE A 36 48.01 -176.50 -25.67
C PHE A 36 47.16 -175.28 -26.03
N VAL A 37 46.10 -175.47 -26.81
CA VAL A 37 45.18 -174.39 -27.21
C VAL A 37 44.40 -173.82 -26.01
N PRO A 38 43.79 -174.64 -25.12
CA PRO A 38 43.24 -174.16 -23.85
C PRO A 38 44.23 -173.37 -22.97
N CYS A 39 45.47 -173.86 -22.82
CA CYS A 39 46.53 -173.17 -22.09
C CYS A 39 46.83 -171.78 -22.69
N LEU A 40 46.96 -171.68 -24.03
CA LEU A 40 47.14 -170.41 -24.72
C LEU A 40 45.95 -169.46 -24.54
N SER A 41 44.73 -170.01 -24.54
CA SER A 41 43.49 -169.25 -24.30
C SER A 41 43.43 -168.67 -22.89
N GLY A 42 43.90 -169.40 -21.88
CA GLY A 42 44.03 -168.92 -20.50
C GLY A 42 44.96 -167.71 -20.39
N ALA A 43 46.11 -167.74 -21.08
CA ALA A 43 47.05 -166.61 -21.11
C ALA A 43 46.46 -165.37 -21.79
N VAL A 44 45.76 -165.54 -22.92
CA VAL A 44 45.07 -164.45 -23.64
C VAL A 44 43.97 -163.85 -22.78
N SER A 45 43.19 -164.67 -22.08
CA SER A 45 42.09 -164.20 -21.24
C SER A 45 42.59 -163.41 -20.03
N MET A 46 43.71 -163.82 -19.43
CA MET A 46 44.37 -163.03 -18.39
C MET A 46 44.95 -161.71 -18.91
N ALA A 47 45.52 -161.67 -20.12
CA ALA A 47 45.97 -160.43 -20.75
C ALA A 47 44.79 -159.48 -21.05
N ALA A 48 43.65 -160.02 -21.49
CA ALA A 48 42.42 -159.25 -21.70
C ALA A 48 41.87 -158.67 -20.39
N TYR A 49 41.92 -159.43 -19.28
CA TYR A 49 41.53 -158.94 -17.96
C TYR A 49 42.45 -157.82 -17.45
N ALA A 50 43.77 -157.99 -17.58
CA ALA A 50 44.74 -156.96 -17.22
C ALA A 50 44.53 -155.66 -18.04
N LYS A 51 44.28 -155.79 -19.35
CA LYS A 51 43.91 -154.67 -20.20
C LYS A 51 42.60 -154.02 -19.72
N GLY A 52 41.56 -154.78 -19.42
CA GLY A 52 40.29 -154.26 -18.91
C GLY A 52 40.44 -153.51 -17.58
N ARG A 53 41.33 -153.96 -16.69
CA ARG A 53 41.66 -153.25 -15.44
C ARG A 53 42.45 -151.97 -15.68
N ALA A 54 43.39 -151.97 -16.64
CA ALA A 54 44.10 -150.76 -17.04
C ALA A 54 43.16 -149.73 -17.68
N ASP A 55 42.25 -150.16 -18.57
CA ASP A 55 41.22 -149.32 -19.18
C ASP A 55 40.29 -148.71 -18.10
N ALA A 56 39.88 -149.50 -17.09
CA ALA A 56 39.08 -149.01 -15.97
C ALA A 56 39.83 -148.00 -15.09
N ALA A 57 41.13 -148.22 -14.84
CA ALA A 57 41.97 -147.26 -14.12
C ALA A 57 42.16 -145.95 -14.88
N GLN A 58 42.29 -146.00 -16.21
CA GLN A 58 42.36 -144.82 -17.08
C GLN A 58 41.02 -144.04 -17.07
N GLN A 59 39.88 -144.74 -17.12
CA GLN A 59 38.56 -144.10 -17.01
C GLN A 59 38.37 -143.43 -15.65
N PHE A 60 38.83 -144.07 -14.57
CA PHE A 60 38.77 -143.48 -13.23
C PHE A 60 39.65 -142.24 -13.10
N ALA A 61 40.86 -142.26 -13.66
CA ALA A 61 41.74 -141.09 -13.71
C ALA A 61 41.09 -139.93 -14.49
N ALA A 62 40.48 -140.21 -15.64
CA ALA A 62 39.76 -139.21 -16.43
C ALA A 62 38.54 -138.61 -15.68
N ALA A 63 37.82 -139.43 -14.91
CA ALA A 63 36.72 -138.96 -14.06
C ALA A 63 37.22 -138.03 -12.93
N CYS A 64 38.36 -138.35 -12.31
CA CYS A 64 38.98 -137.50 -11.30
C CYS A 64 39.47 -136.15 -11.86
N GLU A 65 40.01 -136.12 -13.08
CA GLU A 65 40.36 -134.87 -13.75
C GLU A 65 39.13 -134.00 -14.03
N THR A 66 38.05 -134.61 -14.53
CA THR A 66 36.77 -133.92 -14.77
C THR A 66 36.22 -133.27 -13.51
N LEU A 67 36.18 -134.01 -12.39
CA LEU A 67 35.72 -133.50 -11.10
C LEU A 67 36.59 -132.35 -10.57
N ARG A 68 37.91 -132.40 -10.81
CA ARG A 68 38.82 -131.32 -10.42
C ARG A 68 38.53 -130.04 -11.22
N ASP A 69 38.26 -130.17 -12.51
CA ASP A 69 37.94 -129.04 -13.38
C ASP A 69 36.57 -128.44 -13.03
N GLU A 70 35.57 -129.26 -12.72
CA GLU A 70 34.26 -128.83 -12.22
C GLU A 70 34.36 -128.07 -10.88
N ALA A 71 35.18 -128.58 -9.95
CA ALA A 71 35.42 -127.90 -8.66
C ALA A 71 36.12 -126.54 -8.86
N ALA A 72 37.06 -126.43 -9.81
CA ALA A 72 37.71 -125.17 -10.15
C ALA A 72 36.73 -124.18 -10.79
N ALA A 73 35.84 -124.65 -11.67
CA ALA A 73 34.79 -123.83 -12.28
C ALA A 73 33.80 -123.29 -11.23
N SER A 74 33.35 -124.14 -10.30
CA SER A 74 32.45 -123.75 -9.21
C SER A 74 33.07 -122.66 -8.32
N ARG A 75 34.36 -122.80 -7.96
CA ARG A 75 35.09 -121.78 -7.19
C ARG A 75 35.13 -120.43 -7.93
N ASN A 76 35.37 -120.44 -9.23
CA ASN A 76 35.41 -119.21 -10.04
C ASN A 76 34.02 -118.55 -10.16
N ALA A 77 32.94 -119.35 -10.24
CA ALA A 77 31.56 -118.85 -10.24
C ALA A 77 31.17 -118.20 -8.90
N ALA A 78 31.59 -118.81 -7.78
CA ALA A 78 31.41 -118.24 -6.44
C ALA A 78 32.15 -116.90 -6.27
N ALA A 79 33.41 -116.83 -6.70
CA ALA A 79 34.19 -115.58 -6.69
C ALA A 79 33.53 -114.47 -7.53
N THR A 80 33.04 -114.82 -8.72
CA THR A 80 32.31 -113.88 -9.59
C THR A 80 31.04 -113.35 -8.91
N SER A 81 30.29 -114.21 -8.22
CA SER A 81 29.06 -113.84 -7.52
C SER A 81 29.33 -112.92 -6.33
N ALA A 82 30.41 -113.17 -5.58
CA ALA A 82 30.86 -112.30 -4.50
C ALA A 82 31.22 -110.89 -5.01
N ASN A 83 31.94 -110.81 -6.14
CA ASN A 83 32.29 -109.53 -6.76
C ASN A 83 31.05 -108.75 -7.22
N ARG A 84 30.05 -109.43 -7.82
CA ARG A 84 28.78 -108.80 -8.21
C ARG A 84 27.99 -108.25 -7.02
N ALA A 85 27.98 -108.97 -5.90
CA ALA A 85 27.33 -108.51 -4.68
C ALA A 85 28.02 -107.26 -4.12
N ALA A 86 29.35 -107.23 -4.08
CA ALA A 86 30.13 -106.06 -3.66
C ALA A 86 29.87 -104.84 -4.57
N SER A 87 29.86 -105.01 -5.89
CA SER A 87 29.54 -103.93 -6.83
C SER A 87 28.11 -103.40 -6.66
N SER A 88 27.15 -104.28 -6.38
CA SER A 88 25.75 -103.87 -6.16
C SER A 88 25.58 -103.07 -4.86
N GLN A 89 26.32 -103.45 -3.81
CA GLN A 89 26.35 -102.71 -2.55
C GLN A 89 26.94 -101.31 -2.74
N GLN A 90 28.04 -101.18 -3.49
CA GLN A 90 28.64 -99.89 -3.82
C GLN A 90 27.68 -98.99 -4.62
N ALA A 91 27.05 -99.52 -5.67
CA ALA A 91 26.08 -98.76 -6.47
C ALA A 91 24.89 -98.24 -5.64
N THR A 92 24.44 -99.02 -4.66
CA THR A 92 23.37 -98.60 -3.74
C THR A 92 23.84 -97.48 -2.81
N ALA A 93 25.07 -97.57 -2.30
CA ALA A 93 25.66 -96.54 -1.46
C ALA A 93 25.84 -95.21 -2.24
N ASP A 94 26.30 -95.29 -3.49
CA ASP A 94 26.47 -94.12 -4.36
C ASP A 94 25.12 -93.46 -4.68
N ALA A 95 24.09 -94.25 -4.99
CA ALA A 95 22.74 -93.75 -5.24
C ALA A 95 22.13 -93.07 -4.00
N LEU A 96 22.39 -93.60 -2.81
CA LEU A 96 21.94 -93.00 -1.56
C LEU A 96 22.66 -91.68 -1.25
N ALA A 97 23.97 -91.61 -1.52
CA ALA A 97 24.75 -90.39 -1.37
C ALA A 97 24.26 -89.28 -2.31
N GLU A 98 24.01 -89.63 -3.58
CA GLU A 98 23.43 -88.72 -4.58
C GLU A 98 22.03 -88.24 -4.18
N ALA A 99 21.17 -89.13 -3.68
CA ALA A 99 19.84 -88.75 -3.19
C ALA A 99 19.91 -87.76 -2.02
N ASN A 100 20.79 -87.99 -1.06
CA ASN A 100 21.01 -87.08 0.07
C ASN A 100 21.57 -85.72 -0.38
N ALA A 101 22.46 -85.69 -1.37
CA ALA A 101 22.99 -84.45 -1.93
C ALA A 101 21.88 -83.61 -2.61
N ARG A 102 20.96 -84.26 -3.34
CA ARG A 102 19.80 -83.60 -3.97
C ARG A 102 18.79 -83.05 -2.96
N ILE A 103 18.57 -83.77 -1.85
CA ILE A 103 17.72 -83.28 -0.76
C ILE A 103 18.35 -82.02 -0.14
N GLY A 104 19.66 -82.04 0.11
CA GLY A 104 20.39 -80.87 0.63
C GLY A 104 20.31 -79.65 -0.30
N SER A 105 20.47 -79.83 -1.62
CA SER A 105 20.34 -78.72 -2.56
C SER A 105 18.91 -78.19 -2.66
N SER A 106 17.90 -79.06 -2.54
CA SER A 106 16.49 -78.67 -2.55
C SER A 106 16.13 -77.82 -1.32
N GLN A 107 16.66 -78.16 -0.14
CA GLN A 107 16.45 -77.36 1.07
C GLN A 107 17.08 -75.97 0.95
N ALA A 108 18.31 -75.87 0.42
CA ALA A 108 18.96 -74.59 0.20
C ALA A 108 18.18 -73.69 -0.78
N LEU A 109 17.55 -74.27 -1.80
CA LEU A 109 16.68 -73.53 -2.73
C LEU A 109 15.39 -73.04 -2.07
N ILE A 110 14.81 -73.82 -1.15
CA ILE A 110 13.63 -73.40 -0.36
C ILE A 110 14.00 -72.22 0.55
N ASP A 111 15.10 -72.32 1.28
CA ASP A 111 15.55 -71.26 2.19
C ASP A 111 15.87 -69.95 1.44
N ALA A 112 16.47 -70.05 0.25
CA ALA A 112 16.73 -68.91 -0.62
C ALA A 112 15.43 -68.25 -1.14
N ARG A 113 14.43 -69.06 -1.52
CA ARG A 113 13.11 -68.56 -1.93
C ARG A 113 12.41 -67.82 -0.80
N ASP A 114 12.41 -68.40 0.39
CA ASP A 114 11.71 -67.83 1.54
C ASP A 114 12.36 -66.52 2.01
N SER A 115 13.69 -66.44 1.94
CA SER A 115 14.44 -65.19 2.16
C SER A 115 14.07 -64.12 1.13
N ALA A 116 14.04 -64.46 -0.16
CA ALA A 116 13.65 -63.52 -1.21
C ALA A 116 12.19 -63.05 -1.09
N ALA A 117 11.28 -63.91 -0.64
CA ALA A 117 9.89 -63.55 -0.38
C ALA A 117 9.76 -62.57 0.80
N ALA A 118 10.56 -62.76 1.86
CA ALA A 118 10.60 -61.85 2.99
C ALA A 118 11.12 -60.46 2.58
N ASP A 119 12.19 -60.40 1.78
CA ASP A 119 12.74 -59.13 1.26
C ASP A 119 11.74 -58.38 0.38
N ALA A 120 10.99 -59.12 -0.46
CA ALA A 120 9.94 -58.54 -1.29
C ALA A 120 8.78 -57.95 -0.45
N GLN A 121 8.37 -58.64 0.62
CA GLN A 121 7.36 -58.13 1.55
C GLN A 121 7.85 -56.88 2.30
N ALA A 122 9.09 -56.86 2.77
CA ALA A 122 9.69 -55.70 3.41
C ALA A 122 9.74 -54.48 2.47
N THR A 123 10.15 -54.69 1.22
CA THR A 123 10.18 -53.65 0.18
C THR A 123 8.77 -53.11 -0.13
N ALA A 124 7.77 -53.98 -0.17
CA ALA A 124 6.38 -53.57 -0.39
C ALA A 124 5.86 -52.71 0.77
N ALA A 125 6.16 -53.09 2.02
CA ALA A 125 5.78 -52.32 3.21
C ALA A 125 6.43 -50.93 3.22
N ASP A 126 7.73 -50.84 2.88
CA ASP A 126 8.47 -49.58 2.82
C ASP A 126 7.88 -48.60 1.76
N ARG A 127 7.50 -49.13 0.59
CA ARG A 127 6.84 -48.33 -0.45
C ARG A 127 5.47 -47.81 0.00
N VAL A 128 4.70 -48.61 0.73
CA VAL A 128 3.41 -48.17 1.30
C VAL A 128 3.63 -47.05 2.30
N GLN A 129 4.61 -47.19 3.20
CA GLN A 129 4.95 -46.16 4.18
C GLN A 129 5.38 -44.86 3.50
N THR A 130 6.26 -44.95 2.50
CA THR A 130 6.70 -43.78 1.70
C THR A 130 5.52 -43.04 1.06
N GLY A 131 4.52 -43.78 0.55
CA GLY A 131 3.30 -43.17 0.00
C GLY A 131 2.43 -42.47 1.04
N GLN A 132 2.33 -43.03 2.25
CA GLN A 132 1.63 -42.40 3.37
C GLN A 132 2.36 -41.13 3.85
N ASP A 133 3.69 -41.17 3.95
CA ASP A 133 4.50 -40.02 4.35
C ASP A 133 4.40 -38.87 3.34
N ALA A 134 4.42 -39.18 2.03
CA ALA A 134 4.21 -38.19 0.98
C ALA A 134 2.81 -37.54 1.05
N THR A 135 1.79 -38.32 1.38
CA THR A 135 0.43 -37.82 1.59
C THR A 135 0.37 -36.87 2.79
N ALA A 136 0.93 -37.28 3.93
CA ALA A 136 0.99 -36.46 5.14
C ALA A 136 1.76 -35.14 4.93
N ALA A 137 2.84 -35.16 4.13
CA ALA A 137 3.59 -33.96 3.75
C ALA A 137 2.74 -33.01 2.87
N SER A 138 2.01 -33.56 1.90
CA SER A 138 1.10 -32.78 1.04
C SER A 138 -0.02 -32.12 1.84
N ASP A 139 -0.64 -32.85 2.76
CA ASP A 139 -1.70 -32.33 3.63
C ASP A 139 -1.17 -31.23 4.57
N SER A 140 0.04 -31.41 5.10
CA SER A 140 0.71 -30.41 5.93
C SER A 140 1.00 -29.12 5.14
N ALA A 141 1.44 -29.23 3.88
CA ALA A 141 1.66 -28.08 3.01
C ALA A 141 0.35 -27.34 2.70
N ALA A 142 -0.75 -28.07 2.45
CA ALA A 142 -2.06 -27.48 2.23
C ALA A 142 -2.57 -26.73 3.49
N ALA A 143 -2.39 -27.31 4.68
CA ALA A 143 -2.74 -26.68 5.94
C ALA A 143 -1.92 -25.41 6.23
N ALA A 144 -0.63 -25.42 5.91
CA ALA A 144 0.23 -24.24 6.00
C ALA A 144 -0.25 -23.13 5.06
N LYS A 145 -0.62 -23.48 3.81
CA LYS A 145 -1.14 -22.51 2.84
C LYS A 145 -2.47 -21.90 3.28
N ALA A 146 -3.39 -22.71 3.79
CA ALA A 146 -4.66 -22.22 4.34
C ALA A 146 -4.43 -21.27 5.54
N SER A 147 -3.43 -21.55 6.38
CA SER A 147 -3.05 -20.68 7.50
C SER A 147 -2.49 -19.34 7.03
N GLU A 148 -1.66 -19.34 5.97
CA GLU A 148 -1.15 -18.11 5.34
C GLU A 148 -2.28 -17.24 4.80
N ASP A 149 -3.26 -17.84 4.11
CA ASP A 149 -4.39 -17.11 3.53
C ASP A 149 -5.32 -16.55 4.62
N ALA A 150 -5.53 -17.29 5.72
CA ALA A 150 -6.28 -16.80 6.89
C ALA A 150 -5.58 -15.62 7.60
N ALA A 151 -4.25 -15.64 7.68
CA ALA A 151 -3.48 -14.52 8.23
C ALA A 151 -3.64 -13.26 7.37
N LYS A 152 -3.54 -13.38 6.04
CA LYS A 152 -3.76 -12.24 5.12
C LYS A 152 -5.17 -11.66 5.22
N ALA A 153 -6.20 -12.51 5.32
CA ALA A 153 -7.58 -12.05 5.51
C ALA A 153 -7.76 -11.29 6.85
N SER A 154 -7.04 -11.72 7.89
CA SER A 154 -7.02 -11.03 9.19
C SER A 154 -6.32 -9.67 9.11
N GLU A 155 -5.22 -9.55 8.36
CA GLU A 155 -4.54 -8.28 8.09
C GLU A 155 -5.45 -7.29 7.35
N THR A 156 -6.19 -7.74 6.33
CA THR A 156 -7.19 -6.91 5.63
C THR A 156 -8.29 -6.43 6.58
N SER A 157 -8.85 -7.34 7.39
CA SER A 157 -9.90 -6.98 8.36
C SER A 157 -9.43 -5.97 9.41
N ALA A 158 -8.16 -6.05 9.82
CA ALA A 158 -7.55 -5.08 10.73
C ALA A 158 -7.36 -3.71 10.08
N ALA A 159 -6.96 -3.67 8.80
CA ALA A 159 -6.85 -2.42 8.04
C ALA A 159 -8.22 -1.74 7.87
N ASP A 160 -9.26 -2.49 7.46
CA ASP A 160 -10.63 -1.98 7.32
C ASP A 160 -11.18 -1.41 8.65
N SER A 161 -10.82 -2.06 9.76
CA SER A 161 -11.18 -1.59 11.11
C SER A 161 -10.48 -0.27 11.47
N ALA A 162 -9.22 -0.09 11.07
CA ALA A 162 -8.47 1.14 11.30
C ALA A 162 -9.01 2.32 10.46
N ASP A 163 -9.42 2.06 9.22
CA ASP A 163 -10.05 3.05 8.35
C ASP A 163 -11.44 3.47 8.89
N SER A 164 -12.19 2.51 9.40
CA SER A 164 -13.48 2.78 10.07
C SER A 164 -13.30 3.64 11.33
N ALA A 165 -12.28 3.36 12.14
CA ALA A 165 -11.94 4.17 13.32
C ALA A 165 -11.52 5.60 12.95
N THR A 166 -10.76 5.77 11.87
CA THR A 166 -10.36 7.09 11.35
C THR A 166 -11.58 7.88 10.87
N SER A 167 -12.47 7.24 10.12
CA SER A 167 -13.73 7.86 9.66
C SER A 167 -14.63 8.29 10.83
N ALA A 168 -14.71 7.47 11.89
CA ALA A 168 -15.46 7.81 13.10
C ALA A 168 -14.85 9.01 13.84
N LYS A 169 -13.52 9.11 13.91
CA LYS A 169 -12.80 10.26 14.47
C LYS A 169 -13.13 11.54 13.69
N ASP A 170 -13.11 11.50 12.36
CA ASP A 170 -13.41 12.67 11.53
C ASP A 170 -14.86 13.13 11.70
N LEU A 171 -15.82 12.20 11.78
CA LEU A 171 -17.21 12.51 12.09
C LEU A 171 -17.37 13.19 13.46
N ALA A 172 -16.65 12.72 14.48
CA ALA A 172 -16.67 13.33 15.81
C ALA A 172 -16.11 14.77 15.79
N VAL A 173 -15.00 15.01 15.07
CA VAL A 173 -14.40 16.35 14.90
C VAL A 173 -15.36 17.29 14.15
N ASN A 174 -16.00 16.81 13.10
CA ASN A 174 -16.99 17.59 12.36
C ASN A 174 -18.21 17.94 13.22
N SER A 175 -18.70 16.98 14.01
CA SER A 175 -19.80 17.20 14.96
C SER A 175 -19.43 18.23 16.03
N ALA A 176 -18.21 18.15 16.58
CA ALA A 176 -17.72 19.14 17.56
C ALA A 176 -17.61 20.54 16.95
N SER A 177 -17.12 20.65 15.71
CA SER A 177 -17.02 21.92 14.99
C SER A 177 -18.40 22.52 14.70
N ALA A 178 -19.39 21.70 14.35
CA ALA A 178 -20.76 22.14 14.13
C ALA A 178 -21.42 22.64 15.44
N ALA A 179 -21.16 21.96 16.57
CA ALA A 179 -21.62 22.40 17.88
C ALA A 179 -21.00 23.75 18.28
N ALA A 180 -19.69 23.93 18.07
CA ALA A 180 -19.00 25.20 18.35
C ALA A 180 -19.58 26.36 17.54
N ARG A 181 -19.77 26.19 16.22
CA ARG A 181 -20.43 27.19 15.37
C ARG A 181 -21.85 27.53 15.83
N SER A 182 -22.59 26.53 16.30
CA SER A 182 -23.95 26.74 16.82
C SER A 182 -23.93 27.58 18.10
N ALA A 183 -22.94 27.36 18.98
CA ALA A 183 -22.73 28.19 20.17
C ALA A 183 -22.40 29.65 19.81
N ASP A 184 -21.51 29.87 18.84
CA ASP A 184 -21.15 31.21 18.37
C ASP A 184 -22.36 31.96 17.77
N LEU A 185 -23.17 31.27 16.96
CA LEU A 185 -24.41 31.83 16.40
C LEU A 185 -25.43 32.17 17.50
N SER A 186 -25.53 31.33 18.53
CA SER A 186 -26.36 31.61 19.71
C SER A 186 -25.88 32.86 20.44
N LYS A 187 -24.56 33.01 20.65
CA LYS A 187 -23.98 34.18 21.29
C LYS A 187 -24.18 35.45 20.47
N GLY A 188 -24.02 35.36 19.14
CA GLY A 188 -24.32 36.45 18.23
C GLY A 188 -25.80 36.88 18.27
N SER A 189 -26.71 35.91 18.43
CA SER A 189 -28.15 36.17 18.58
C SER A 189 -28.47 36.86 19.91
N GLU A 190 -27.81 36.46 21.00
CA GLU A 190 -27.90 37.13 22.30
C GLU A 190 -27.46 38.60 22.21
N THR A 191 -26.32 38.88 21.58
CA THR A 191 -25.83 40.25 21.36
C THR A 191 -26.83 41.09 20.55
N LYS A 192 -27.40 40.54 19.48
CA LYS A 192 -28.43 41.24 18.68
C LYS A 192 -29.69 41.54 19.48
N ALA A 193 -30.11 40.63 20.37
CA ALA A 193 -31.24 40.84 21.24
C ALA A 193 -30.98 41.97 22.25
N VAL A 194 -29.78 42.01 22.85
CA VAL A 194 -29.36 43.10 23.75
C VAL A 194 -29.38 44.44 23.03
N ASN A 195 -28.75 44.54 21.85
CA ASN A 195 -28.74 45.78 21.06
C ASN A 195 -30.16 46.25 20.68
N SER A 196 -31.06 45.30 20.38
CA SER A 196 -32.46 45.62 20.08
C SER A 196 -33.19 46.16 21.32
N ALA A 197 -32.89 45.62 22.50
CA ALA A 197 -33.45 46.11 23.76
C ALA A 197 -32.90 47.50 24.13
N ASP A 198 -31.62 47.80 23.87
CA ASP A 198 -31.04 49.13 24.02
C ASP A 198 -31.73 50.14 23.09
N ALA A 199 -31.85 49.81 21.79
CA ALA A 199 -32.52 50.68 20.82
C ALA A 199 -33.98 50.98 21.20
N ALA A 200 -34.69 50.00 21.76
CA ALA A 200 -36.04 50.20 22.28
C ALA A 200 -36.08 51.16 23.48
N ARG A 201 -35.10 51.07 24.41
CA ARG A 201 -34.96 52.00 25.54
C ARG A 201 -34.65 53.42 25.09
N ASP A 202 -33.77 53.58 24.11
CA ASP A 202 -33.44 54.89 23.54
C ASP A 202 -34.66 55.52 22.84
N SER A 203 -35.41 54.70 22.09
CA SER A 203 -36.65 55.15 21.43
C SER A 203 -37.70 55.60 22.44
N HIS A 204 -37.89 54.86 23.54
CA HIS A 204 -38.77 55.28 24.63
C HIS A 204 -38.34 56.62 25.25
N THR A 205 -37.03 56.79 25.50
CA THR A 205 -36.47 58.05 26.04
C THR A 205 -36.71 59.23 25.11
N ALA A 206 -36.49 59.04 23.80
CA ALA A 206 -36.76 60.06 22.79
C ALA A 206 -38.26 60.43 22.72
N ALA A 207 -39.15 59.45 22.87
CA ALA A 207 -40.60 59.69 22.92
C ALA A 207 -41.00 60.51 24.16
N GLN A 208 -40.43 60.23 25.34
CA GLN A 208 -40.65 61.02 26.55
C GLN A 208 -40.16 62.47 26.39
N ALA A 209 -38.96 62.67 25.83
CA ALA A 209 -38.43 64.00 25.55
C ALA A 209 -39.33 64.79 24.57
N SER A 210 -39.86 64.10 23.56
CA SER A 210 -40.81 64.68 22.60
C SER A 210 -42.11 65.11 23.27
N ALA A 211 -42.65 64.29 24.18
CA ALA A 211 -43.85 64.61 24.95
C ALA A 211 -43.64 65.85 25.84
N THR A 212 -42.48 65.95 26.52
CA THR A 212 -42.10 67.13 27.32
C THR A 212 -42.02 68.39 26.45
N SER A 213 -41.39 68.29 25.28
CA SER A 213 -41.24 69.41 24.34
C SER A 213 -42.60 69.91 23.85
N ALA A 214 -43.52 68.99 23.53
CA ALA A 214 -44.90 69.33 23.16
C ALA A 214 -45.63 70.05 24.31
N GLY A 215 -45.46 69.59 25.56
CA GLY A 215 -45.99 70.26 26.74
C GLY A 215 -45.46 71.69 26.89
N ASN A 216 -44.15 71.89 26.74
CA ASN A 216 -43.53 73.21 26.79
C ASN A 216 -44.03 74.13 25.67
N SER A 217 -44.19 73.63 24.44
CA SER A 217 -44.77 74.38 23.33
C SER A 217 -46.23 74.79 23.60
N ALA A 218 -47.03 73.90 24.21
CA ALA A 218 -48.40 74.22 24.61
C ALA A 218 -48.44 75.34 25.65
N SER A 219 -47.56 75.30 26.66
CA SER A 219 -47.41 76.37 27.65
C SER A 219 -46.99 77.69 26.99
N ALA A 220 -45.97 77.68 26.13
CA ALA A 220 -45.51 78.89 25.43
C ALA A 220 -46.60 79.51 24.53
N ALA A 221 -47.44 78.67 23.91
CA ALA A 221 -48.59 79.14 23.14
C ALA A 221 -49.65 79.80 24.04
N ALA A 222 -49.94 79.22 25.21
CA ALA A 222 -50.85 79.80 26.21
C ALA A 222 -50.32 81.14 26.76
N ASP A 223 -49.03 81.22 27.04
CA ASP A 223 -48.36 82.46 27.47
C ASP A 223 -48.42 83.52 26.37
N SER A 224 -48.17 83.14 25.11
CA SER A 224 -48.27 84.05 23.95
C SER A 224 -49.70 84.57 23.76
N ALA A 225 -50.70 83.71 23.92
CA ALA A 225 -52.11 84.11 23.85
C ALA A 225 -52.46 85.09 24.97
N SER A 226 -51.97 84.84 26.19
CA SER A 226 -52.15 85.73 27.34
C SER A 226 -51.45 87.07 27.13
N ALA A 227 -50.22 87.06 26.60
CA ALA A 227 -49.47 88.27 26.26
C ALA A 227 -50.19 89.09 25.19
N ALA A 228 -50.69 88.44 24.14
CA ALA A 228 -51.47 89.10 23.09
C ALA A 228 -52.76 89.75 23.64
N ALA A 229 -53.48 89.03 24.52
CA ALA A 229 -54.67 89.58 25.19
C ALA A 229 -54.33 90.79 26.07
N ASN A 230 -53.23 90.73 26.82
CA ASN A 230 -52.75 91.84 27.64
C ASN A 230 -52.31 93.05 26.78
N SER A 231 -51.55 92.82 25.71
CA SER A 231 -51.16 93.87 24.77
C SER A 231 -52.40 94.54 24.15
N ALA A 232 -53.39 93.75 23.73
CA ALA A 232 -54.64 94.28 23.22
C ALA A 232 -55.40 95.12 24.26
N ALA A 233 -55.40 94.71 25.54
CA ALA A 233 -56.01 95.47 26.63
C ALA A 233 -55.24 96.76 26.98
N GLN A 234 -53.92 96.77 26.79
CA GLN A 234 -53.06 97.94 27.03
C GLN A 234 -53.03 98.92 25.85
N MET A 235 -53.48 98.51 24.66
CA MET A 235 -53.61 99.42 23.52
C MET A 235 -54.65 100.51 23.81
N ASN A 236 -54.16 101.71 24.10
CA ASN A 236 -54.99 102.90 24.18
C ASN A 236 -55.23 103.43 22.76
N ALA A 237 -56.50 103.65 22.40
CA ALA A 237 -56.87 104.20 21.10
C ALA A 237 -56.17 105.55 20.79
N ALA A 238 -55.78 106.31 21.82
CA ALA A 238 -55.04 107.57 21.67
C ALA A 238 -53.60 107.40 21.16
N ASP A 239 -52.99 106.22 21.30
CA ASP A 239 -51.59 105.96 20.90
C ASP A 239 -51.47 105.38 19.47
N ILE A 240 -52.60 105.07 18.82
CA ILE A 240 -52.63 104.57 17.44
C ILE A 240 -52.56 105.78 16.49
N MET A 241 -51.52 105.85 15.65
CA MET A 241 -51.45 106.95 14.70
C MET A 241 -52.56 106.85 13.64
N HIS A 242 -53.38 107.89 13.53
CA HIS A 242 -54.50 107.89 12.59
C HIS A 242 -54.16 108.59 11.28
N ARG A 243 -54.91 108.24 10.23
CA ARG A 243 -54.80 108.91 8.93
C ARG A 243 -55.07 110.40 9.12
N ARG A 244 -54.24 111.23 8.48
CA ARG A 244 -54.43 112.68 8.47
C ARG A 244 -55.84 113.05 8.00
N GLY A 245 -56.52 113.92 8.75
CA GLY A 245 -57.91 114.35 8.51
C GLY A 245 -58.98 113.35 8.98
N SER A 246 -58.65 112.44 9.90
CA SER A 246 -59.61 111.49 10.47
C SER A 246 -60.37 112.07 11.67
N GLY A 247 -59.86 113.12 12.30
CA GLY A 247 -60.50 113.77 13.46
C GLY A 247 -60.28 113.04 14.79
N LEU A 248 -59.42 112.02 14.82
CA LEU A 248 -58.99 111.30 16.02
C LEU A 248 -57.64 111.86 16.54
N PRO A 249 -57.30 111.73 17.84
CA PRO A 249 -56.02 112.17 18.39
C PRO A 249 -54.82 111.45 17.75
N ASN A 250 -53.65 112.09 17.59
CA ASN A 250 -52.41 111.47 17.09
C ASN A 250 -52.39 111.14 15.57
N GLU A 251 -52.60 112.11 14.68
CA GLU A 251 -52.50 111.90 13.22
C GLU A 251 -51.04 111.80 12.70
N VAL A 252 -50.76 110.91 11.74
CA VAL A 252 -49.41 110.73 11.15
C VAL A 252 -48.87 112.01 10.49
N GLY A 253 -47.60 112.33 10.74
CA GLY A 253 -46.84 113.35 10.03
C GLY A 253 -46.41 112.92 8.60
N THR A 254 -45.84 113.85 7.83
CA THR A 254 -45.49 113.64 6.40
C THR A 254 -44.39 112.60 6.13
N ALA A 255 -43.71 112.09 7.16
CA ALA A 255 -42.68 111.07 7.01
C ALA A 255 -43.24 109.66 6.68
N ALA A 256 -44.47 109.34 7.11
CA ALA A 256 -45.06 108.01 6.96
C ALA A 256 -45.56 107.70 5.53
N THR A 257 -45.57 108.69 4.62
CA THR A 257 -46.01 108.54 3.23
C THR A 257 -44.86 108.52 2.22
N ARG A 258 -43.59 108.42 2.67
CA ARG A 258 -42.41 108.37 1.79
C ARG A 258 -42.00 106.91 1.56
N ASN A 259 -41.68 106.54 0.32
CA ASN A 259 -41.16 105.21 -0.04
C ASN A 259 -39.78 104.97 0.60
N VAL A 260 -39.39 103.69 0.71
CA VAL A 260 -38.07 103.25 1.23
C VAL A 260 -37.27 102.68 0.05
N GLY A 261 -36.06 103.19 -0.18
CA GLY A 261 -35.25 102.86 -1.37
C GLY A 261 -34.02 103.77 -1.53
N THR A 262 -33.28 103.62 -2.63
CA THR A 262 -32.05 104.39 -2.92
C THR A 262 -32.30 105.64 -3.79
N ALA A 263 -33.55 105.91 -4.19
CA ALA A 263 -33.88 107.07 -5.00
C ALA A 263 -33.99 108.36 -4.16
N ALA A 264 -33.65 109.50 -4.76
CA ALA A 264 -33.67 110.79 -4.08
C ALA A 264 -35.09 111.17 -3.63
N GLY A 265 -35.29 111.26 -2.30
CA GLY A 265 -36.58 111.59 -1.67
C GLY A 265 -37.22 110.43 -0.90
N GLU A 266 -36.66 109.23 -1.03
CA GLU A 266 -37.02 108.01 -0.29
C GLU A 266 -36.20 107.88 1.01
N LEU A 267 -36.71 107.10 1.96
CA LEU A 267 -36.01 106.74 3.19
C LEU A 267 -35.02 105.60 2.88
N LEU A 268 -33.77 105.67 3.38
CA LEU A 268 -32.73 104.68 3.11
C LEU A 268 -32.98 103.35 3.86
N GLU A 269 -32.78 102.23 3.17
CA GLU A 269 -32.90 100.88 3.74
C GLU A 269 -31.68 100.54 4.63
N ALA A 270 -31.91 99.99 5.82
CA ALA A 270 -30.84 99.53 6.70
C ALA A 270 -30.29 98.17 6.22
N GLY A 271 -29.06 98.14 5.67
CA GLY A 271 -28.36 96.89 5.30
C GLY A 271 -27.54 96.89 4.01
N ALA A 272 -27.37 98.02 3.32
CA ALA A 272 -26.74 98.07 1.99
C ALA A 272 -25.22 97.79 1.90
N PHE A 273 -24.55 97.31 2.97
CA PHE A 273 -23.12 96.91 2.91
C PHE A 273 -22.81 95.72 3.84
N GLY A 274 -22.55 94.55 3.26
CA GLY A 274 -22.03 93.37 3.96
C GLY A 274 -20.93 92.67 3.14
N ILE A 275 -19.72 92.63 3.69
CA ILE A 275 -18.52 91.96 3.15
C ILE A 275 -18.62 90.45 3.43
N GLY A 276 -18.61 89.66 2.36
CA GLY A 276 -18.51 88.20 2.39
C GLY A 276 -18.77 87.63 0.99
N SER A 277 -17.72 87.38 0.20
CA SER A 277 -17.91 86.83 -1.15
C SER A 277 -18.34 85.35 -1.07
N ALA A 278 -19.48 85.05 -1.68
CA ALA A 278 -20.08 83.72 -1.75
C ALA A 278 -19.48 82.86 -2.88
N GLY A 279 -18.15 82.87 -3.08
CA GLY A 279 -17.53 82.24 -4.25
C GLY A 279 -16.57 81.10 -3.91
N SER A 280 -17.07 79.86 -3.85
CA SER A 280 -16.24 78.70 -4.22
C SER A 280 -15.67 78.97 -5.62
N GLN A 281 -14.35 79.03 -5.78
CA GLN A 281 -13.77 79.18 -7.12
C GLN A 281 -13.99 77.88 -7.88
N ILE A 282 -14.90 77.95 -8.85
CA ILE A 282 -15.11 76.90 -9.83
C ILE A 282 -13.98 77.02 -10.86
N ILE A 283 -13.09 76.04 -10.88
CA ILE A 283 -12.00 75.99 -11.86
C ILE A 283 -12.48 75.19 -13.07
N THR A 284 -12.53 75.85 -14.22
CA THR A 284 -12.99 75.26 -15.49
C THR A 284 -11.86 74.68 -16.35
N GLU A 285 -10.60 75.00 -16.07
CA GLU A 285 -9.45 74.47 -16.80
C GLU A 285 -8.27 74.16 -15.86
N PRO A 286 -7.64 72.97 -15.95
CA PRO A 286 -6.51 72.58 -15.11
C PRO A 286 -5.27 73.49 -15.26
N ALA A 287 -5.18 74.27 -16.34
CA ALA A 287 -4.07 75.17 -16.59
C ALA A 287 -4.05 76.39 -15.64
N ASN A 288 -5.21 76.80 -15.11
CA ASN A 288 -5.44 78.06 -14.39
C ASN A 288 -5.51 77.91 -12.86
N LEU A 289 -4.75 76.98 -12.29
CA LEU A 289 -4.83 76.68 -10.86
C LEU A 289 -4.19 77.80 -10.01
N PRO A 290 -4.83 78.18 -8.88
CA PRO A 290 -4.27 79.15 -7.95
C PRO A 290 -2.98 78.62 -7.32
N GLU A 291 -2.00 79.52 -7.13
CA GLU A 291 -0.61 79.13 -6.85
C GLU A 291 -0.40 78.52 -5.45
N TYR A 292 -1.30 78.71 -4.48
CA TYR A 292 -1.16 78.16 -3.12
C TYR A 292 -2.50 77.92 -2.38
N GLY A 293 -2.60 76.78 -1.66
CA GLY A 293 -3.38 76.63 -0.42
C GLY A 293 -4.89 76.92 -0.43
N THR A 294 -5.59 76.68 -1.54
CA THR A 294 -7.04 76.97 -1.67
C THR A 294 -7.87 75.70 -1.86
N PHE A 295 -9.10 75.73 -1.36
CA PHE A 295 -10.14 74.75 -1.68
C PHE A 295 -10.84 75.18 -2.96
N PHE A 296 -10.98 74.28 -3.93
CA PHE A 296 -11.62 74.54 -5.21
C PHE A 296 -12.54 73.38 -5.60
N GLN A 297 -13.44 73.63 -6.53
CA GLN A 297 -14.37 72.63 -7.07
C GLN A 297 -14.28 72.63 -8.60
N PHE A 298 -14.12 71.46 -9.21
CA PHE A 298 -14.19 71.33 -10.67
C PHE A 298 -15.63 71.26 -11.14
N ASN A 299 -15.97 72.02 -12.17
CA ASN A 299 -17.23 71.84 -12.88
C ASN A 299 -17.05 70.71 -13.89
N GLY A 300 -17.61 69.54 -13.60
CA GLY A 300 -17.42 68.29 -14.36
C GLY A 300 -17.94 68.28 -15.80
N ALA A 301 -18.28 69.43 -16.38
CA ALA A 301 -18.93 69.52 -17.67
C ALA A 301 -17.97 69.59 -18.87
N ASN A 302 -16.74 70.13 -18.78
CA ASN A 302 -15.92 70.39 -20.00
C ASN A 302 -14.40 70.50 -19.76
N THR A 303 -13.76 69.53 -19.11
CA THR A 303 -12.29 69.50 -19.04
C THR A 303 -11.72 68.32 -19.81
N GLU A 304 -11.35 68.55 -21.07
CA GLU A 304 -10.49 67.66 -21.85
C GLU A 304 -9.19 67.40 -21.06
N GLY A 305 -8.85 66.12 -20.85
CA GLY A 305 -7.58 65.70 -20.24
C GLY A 305 -7.60 65.36 -18.75
N LEU A 306 -8.74 65.46 -18.05
CA LEU A 306 -8.86 64.94 -16.67
C LEU A 306 -9.51 63.53 -16.66
N PRO A 307 -8.95 62.56 -15.90
CA PRO A 307 -9.53 61.22 -15.78
C PRO A 307 -10.78 61.23 -14.89
N GLY A 308 -11.90 60.74 -15.43
CA GLY A 308 -13.17 60.58 -14.70
C GLY A 308 -14.35 61.25 -15.40
N SER A 309 -15.42 60.50 -15.68
CA SER A 309 -16.61 61.02 -16.35
C SER A 309 -17.59 61.66 -15.36
N SER A 310 -17.92 62.93 -15.61
CA SER A 310 -19.23 63.56 -15.39
C SER A 310 -19.73 63.92 -13.98
N ASN A 311 -18.96 63.92 -12.89
CA ASN A 311 -19.47 64.46 -11.61
C ASN A 311 -18.44 65.27 -10.81
N TYR A 312 -18.94 66.26 -10.06
CA TYR A 312 -18.17 67.17 -9.22
C TYR A 312 -17.31 66.41 -8.21
N TYR A 313 -15.99 66.55 -8.32
CA TYR A 313 -15.05 66.02 -7.32
C TYR A 313 -14.53 67.17 -6.44
N GLY A 314 -14.69 67.03 -5.12
CA GLY A 314 -13.93 67.82 -4.16
C GLY A 314 -12.53 67.26 -4.05
N GLY A 315 -11.51 68.09 -4.29
CA GLY A 315 -10.11 67.68 -4.25
C GLY A 315 -9.26 68.68 -3.47
N ILE A 316 -8.16 68.19 -2.90
CA ILE A 316 -7.11 69.02 -2.30
C ILE A 316 -5.92 69.00 -3.26
N ALA A 317 -5.44 70.17 -3.71
CA ALA A 317 -4.16 70.28 -4.40
C ALA A 317 -3.06 70.70 -3.44
N LEU A 318 -2.09 69.83 -3.25
CA LEU A 318 -0.85 70.17 -2.56
C LEU A 318 0.22 70.43 -3.61
N THR A 319 0.50 71.71 -3.85
CA THR A 319 1.43 72.14 -4.90
C THR A 319 2.76 72.56 -4.30
N ARG A 320 3.87 71.96 -4.76
CA ARG A 320 5.22 72.45 -4.49
C ARG A 320 5.92 72.80 -5.80
N LYS A 321 6.20 74.08 -5.99
CA LYS A 321 6.96 74.60 -7.14
C LYS A 321 8.44 74.65 -6.80
N SER A 322 9.28 74.09 -7.68
CA SER A 322 10.73 74.26 -7.64
C SER A 322 11.22 74.53 -9.06
N GLY A 323 11.46 75.80 -9.37
CA GLY A 323 11.78 76.23 -10.75
C GLY A 323 10.60 76.08 -11.71
N SER A 324 10.84 75.52 -12.90
CA SER A 324 9.84 75.23 -13.93
C SER A 324 9.02 73.96 -13.68
N LEU A 325 9.35 73.19 -12.63
CA LEU A 325 8.63 71.98 -12.25
C LEU A 325 7.59 72.30 -11.17
N ILE A 326 6.32 71.98 -11.47
CA ILE A 326 5.21 72.05 -10.54
C ILE A 326 4.78 70.62 -10.22
N ASN A 327 5.14 70.14 -9.03
CA ASN A 327 4.62 68.87 -8.52
C ASN A 327 3.38 69.17 -7.70
N ALA A 328 2.21 68.73 -8.18
CA ALA A 328 0.96 68.83 -7.47
C ALA A 328 0.49 67.40 -7.13
N VAL A 329 0.10 67.18 -5.88
CA VAL A 329 -0.58 65.93 -5.48
C VAL A 329 -2.05 66.24 -5.36
N TRP A 330 -2.85 65.49 -6.11
CA TRP A 330 -4.30 65.65 -6.17
C TRP A 330 -4.90 64.40 -5.54
N ILE A 331 -5.97 64.56 -4.78
CA ILE A 331 -6.73 63.42 -4.25
C ILE A 331 -8.15 63.62 -4.77
N VAL A 332 -8.47 62.87 -5.81
CA VAL A 332 -9.81 62.85 -6.43
C VAL A 332 -10.44 61.53 -5.99
N PRO A 333 -11.31 61.53 -4.96
CA PRO A 333 -12.04 60.32 -4.60
C PRO A 333 -13.14 60.10 -5.64
N ASP A 334 -12.86 59.27 -6.64
CA ASP A 334 -13.92 58.50 -7.26
C ASP A 334 -14.01 57.13 -6.57
N SER A 335 -15.11 56.40 -6.75
CA SER A 335 -15.29 55.10 -6.09
C SER A 335 -14.29 54.02 -6.55
N THR A 336 -13.37 54.32 -7.47
CA THR A 336 -12.63 53.37 -8.30
C THR A 336 -11.11 53.59 -8.37
N ALA A 337 -10.57 54.80 -8.18
CA ALA A 337 -9.13 55.07 -8.32
C ALA A 337 -8.67 56.30 -7.52
N LEU A 338 -7.34 56.39 -7.35
CA LEU A 338 -6.65 57.56 -6.85
C LEU A 338 -5.68 58.05 -7.94
N TYR A 339 -5.66 59.34 -8.23
CA TYR A 339 -4.84 59.93 -9.28
C TYR A 339 -3.89 60.98 -8.72
N THR A 340 -2.63 61.00 -9.13
CA THR A 340 -1.74 62.17 -9.00
C THR A 340 -1.53 62.83 -10.35
N LEU A 341 -1.53 64.16 -10.38
CA LEU A 341 -1.35 64.94 -11.62
C LEU A 341 -0.07 65.77 -11.51
N ARG A 342 0.91 65.48 -12.36
CA ARG A 342 2.17 66.24 -12.43
C ARG A 342 2.12 67.20 -13.61
N LYS A 343 2.47 68.47 -13.39
CA LYS A 343 2.64 69.42 -14.51
C LYS A 343 4.10 69.43 -14.94
N THR A 344 4.36 69.09 -16.20
CA THR A 344 5.70 69.07 -16.79
C THR A 344 6.18 70.48 -17.11
N ALA A 345 7.49 70.65 -17.31
CA ALA A 345 8.11 71.98 -17.47
C ALA A 345 7.68 72.72 -18.75
N ASP A 346 7.13 72.00 -19.73
CA ASP A 346 6.55 72.48 -20.98
C ASP A 346 5.04 72.77 -20.89
N GLY A 347 4.45 72.63 -19.70
CA GLY A 347 3.04 72.94 -19.44
C GLY A 347 2.07 71.77 -19.63
N GLY A 348 2.54 70.60 -20.04
CA GLY A 348 1.76 69.37 -20.10
C GLY A 348 1.33 68.89 -18.71
N ILE A 349 0.24 68.13 -18.65
CA ILE A 349 -0.23 67.49 -17.42
C ILE A 349 -0.15 65.98 -17.60
N GLU A 350 0.66 65.32 -16.78
CA GLU A 350 0.78 63.87 -16.71
C GLU A 350 -0.06 63.34 -15.54
N ALA A 351 -1.06 62.52 -15.85
CA ALA A 351 -1.82 61.79 -14.84
C ALA A 351 -1.11 60.47 -14.51
N LEU A 352 -0.72 60.30 -13.26
CA LEU A 352 -0.24 59.07 -12.65
C LEU A 352 -1.41 58.44 -11.90
N THR A 353 -1.87 57.28 -12.36
CA THR A 353 -2.96 56.54 -11.70
C THR A 353 -2.37 55.59 -10.67
N PHE A 354 -2.87 55.61 -9.44
CA PHE A 354 -2.54 54.60 -8.45
C PHE A 354 -3.32 53.33 -8.77
N VAL A 355 -2.58 52.35 -9.24
CA VAL A 355 -3.08 51.00 -9.47
C VAL A 355 -3.14 50.29 -8.11
N ASN A 356 -4.34 49.86 -7.71
CA ASN A 356 -4.64 49.14 -6.49
C ASN A 356 -5.38 47.83 -6.79
N ASN A 357 -5.62 47.03 -5.74
CA ASN A 357 -6.29 45.74 -5.86
C ASN A 357 -7.76 45.81 -6.34
N LYS A 358 -8.36 46.99 -6.44
CA LYS A 358 -9.73 47.20 -6.93
C LYS A 358 -9.79 47.67 -8.38
N ASN A 359 -8.70 48.20 -8.95
CA ASN A 359 -8.68 48.75 -10.30
C ASN A 359 -7.71 48.04 -11.27
N MET A 360 -7.09 46.94 -10.83
CA MET A 360 -6.33 46.03 -11.69
C MET A 360 -7.24 45.02 -12.37
N VAL A 361 -7.63 45.28 -13.62
CA VAL A 361 -8.05 44.23 -14.56
C VAL A 361 -7.39 44.52 -15.92
N GLY A 362 -6.47 43.65 -16.36
CA GLY A 362 -5.74 43.81 -17.63
C GLY A 362 -4.21 44.02 -17.53
N SER A 363 -3.53 43.99 -18.68
CA SER A 363 -2.05 44.03 -18.80
C SER A 363 -1.43 45.33 -18.29
N VAL A 364 -0.54 45.23 -17.29
CA VAL A 364 0.15 46.39 -16.70
C VAL A 364 1.43 46.68 -17.50
N GLY A 365 1.28 47.15 -18.73
CA GLY A 365 2.42 47.56 -19.57
C GLY A 365 3.35 46.44 -20.02
N ALA A 366 4.36 46.81 -20.81
CA ALA A 366 5.28 45.87 -21.46
C ALA A 366 6.09 45.07 -20.42
N GLY A 367 5.76 43.78 -20.29
CA GLY A 367 6.55 42.81 -19.51
C GLY A 367 5.97 42.41 -18.15
N LEU A 368 4.88 43.02 -17.67
CA LEU A 368 4.18 42.55 -16.47
C LEU A 368 2.83 41.92 -16.84
N PRO A 369 2.56 40.69 -16.42
CA PRO A 369 1.34 40.02 -16.80
C PRO A 369 0.14 40.68 -16.10
N GLY A 370 -0.92 40.94 -16.85
CA GLY A 370 -2.13 41.56 -16.33
C GLY A 370 -2.88 40.65 -15.37
N VAL A 371 -3.52 41.20 -14.34
CA VAL A 371 -4.43 40.40 -13.50
C VAL A 371 -5.73 40.18 -14.28
N ILE A 372 -6.09 38.91 -14.49
CA ILE A 372 -7.35 38.51 -15.15
C ILE A 372 -8.44 38.28 -14.12
N GLU A 373 -8.07 37.72 -12.97
CA GLU A 373 -9.02 37.35 -11.93
C GLU A 373 -8.31 37.36 -10.58
N SER A 374 -8.98 37.85 -9.56
CA SER A 374 -8.59 37.65 -8.17
C SER A 374 -9.80 37.17 -7.38
N GLY A 375 -9.55 36.38 -6.35
CA GLY A 375 -10.62 35.84 -5.51
C GLY A 375 -10.11 35.38 -4.15
N GLU A 376 -11.04 35.15 -3.24
CA GLU A 376 -10.77 34.70 -1.88
C GLU A 376 -11.84 33.68 -1.47
N ASN A 377 -11.42 32.63 -0.79
CA ASN A 377 -12.31 31.66 -0.15
C ASN A 377 -11.71 31.19 1.19
N SER A 378 -12.35 30.21 1.83
CA SER A 378 -11.88 29.66 3.12
C SER A 378 -10.47 29.04 3.07
N ASN A 379 -9.95 28.79 1.87
CA ASN A 379 -8.63 28.22 1.63
C ASN A 379 -7.59 29.28 1.24
N GLY A 380 -7.92 30.57 1.25
CA GLY A 380 -6.99 31.67 0.98
C GLY A 380 -7.35 32.52 -0.22
N ARG A 381 -6.39 33.32 -0.66
CA ARG A 381 -6.50 34.28 -1.75
C ARG A 381 -5.78 33.76 -2.98
N TYR A 382 -6.27 34.12 -4.17
CA TYR A 382 -5.58 33.84 -5.42
C TYR A 382 -5.63 35.01 -6.39
N ILE A 383 -4.63 35.05 -7.27
CA ILE A 383 -4.50 36.01 -8.37
C ILE A 383 -4.08 35.24 -9.62
N LYS A 384 -4.91 35.29 -10.66
CA LYS A 384 -4.64 34.79 -12.00
C LYS A 384 -4.06 35.91 -12.85
N TYR A 385 -2.92 35.63 -13.44
CA TYR A 385 -2.23 36.53 -14.35
C TYR A 385 -2.41 36.09 -15.81
N ALA A 386 -2.37 37.05 -16.73
CA ALA A 386 -2.66 36.85 -18.15
C ALA A 386 -1.64 35.99 -18.89
N ASP A 387 -0.42 35.88 -18.35
CA ASP A 387 0.62 34.97 -18.81
C ASP A 387 0.36 33.50 -18.41
N GLY A 388 -0.74 33.22 -17.72
CA GLY A 388 -1.09 31.90 -17.20
C GLY A 388 -0.57 31.65 -15.79
N SER A 389 0.19 32.57 -15.19
CA SER A 389 0.70 32.44 -13.83
C SER A 389 -0.42 32.58 -12.80
N LEU A 390 -0.35 31.81 -11.71
CA LEU A 390 -1.30 31.80 -10.60
C LEU A 390 -0.52 31.98 -9.30
N VAL A 391 -0.80 33.05 -8.56
CA VAL A 391 -0.26 33.25 -7.21
C VAL A 391 -1.37 33.02 -6.20
N MET A 392 -1.10 32.23 -5.18
CA MET A 392 -2.04 31.92 -4.12
C MET A 392 -1.37 32.19 -2.77
N THR A 393 -2.13 32.71 -1.81
CA THR A 393 -1.64 32.95 -0.46
C THR A 393 -2.65 32.49 0.57
N PHE A 394 -2.15 32.03 1.72
CA PHE A 394 -2.99 31.63 2.84
C PHE A 394 -2.25 31.88 4.14
N GLU A 395 -2.99 32.40 5.11
CA GLU A 395 -2.50 32.65 6.46
C GLU A 395 -3.29 31.74 7.40
N ALA A 396 -2.58 30.90 8.14
CA ALA A 396 -3.20 30.06 9.14
C ALA A 396 -2.38 29.96 10.41
N MET A 397 -3.12 29.78 11.49
CA MET A 397 -2.58 29.40 12.77
C MET A 397 -2.59 27.87 12.86
N ALA A 398 -1.41 27.26 12.83
CA ALA A 398 -1.27 25.83 13.01
C ALA A 398 -1.21 25.49 14.50
N VAL A 399 -2.08 24.58 14.92
CA VAL A 399 -2.20 24.11 16.31
C VAL A 399 -1.65 22.69 16.39
N ARG A 400 -0.91 22.40 17.46
CA ARG A 400 -0.27 21.10 17.70
C ARG A 400 -1.30 19.96 17.68
N SER A 401 -1.06 18.93 16.86
CA SER A 401 -1.78 17.66 16.93
C SER A 401 -1.33 16.88 18.17
N SER A 402 -2.28 16.47 19.01
CA SER A 402 -2.03 15.88 20.33
C SER A 402 -1.35 14.51 20.33
N SER A 403 -1.14 13.89 19.17
CA SER A 403 -0.69 12.48 19.09
C SER A 403 0.78 12.28 18.69
N SER A 404 1.55 13.34 18.41
CA SER A 404 2.98 13.19 18.10
C SER A 404 3.77 14.41 18.53
N GLU A 405 4.67 14.24 19.50
CA GLU A 405 5.46 15.34 20.07
C GLU A 405 6.45 15.99 19.09
N ARG A 406 6.60 15.46 17.87
CA ARG A 406 7.79 15.67 17.03
C ARG A 406 7.56 16.35 15.69
N TYR A 407 6.31 16.59 15.29
CA TYR A 407 6.03 17.27 14.03
C TYR A 407 4.74 18.06 14.04
N LEU A 408 4.75 19.18 13.32
CA LEU A 408 3.56 19.95 13.00
C LEU A 408 3.25 19.71 11.52
N GLN A 409 2.13 19.05 11.26
CA GLN A 409 1.66 18.76 9.92
C GLN A 409 0.53 19.70 9.56
N PHE A 410 0.71 20.41 8.44
CA PHE A 410 -0.30 21.31 7.90
C PHE A 410 -0.64 20.91 6.47
N ARG A 411 -1.94 20.72 6.19
CA ARG A 411 -2.45 20.50 4.84
C ARG A 411 -3.15 21.77 4.37
N TRP A 412 -2.56 22.42 3.37
CA TRP A 412 -3.21 23.52 2.67
C TRP A 412 -3.85 23.01 1.39
N THR A 413 -5.17 23.18 1.26
CA THR A 413 -5.86 23.04 -0.03
C THR A 413 -5.77 24.37 -0.77
N TYR A 414 -5.38 24.37 -2.04
CA TYR A 414 -5.28 25.63 -2.77
C TYR A 414 -6.66 26.27 -2.99
N PRO A 415 -6.77 27.61 -2.94
CA PRO A 415 -8.01 28.30 -3.22
C PRO A 415 -8.44 28.18 -4.69
N HIS A 416 -7.54 27.76 -5.59
CA HIS A 416 -7.82 27.48 -6.99
C HIS A 416 -7.03 26.25 -7.48
N ALA A 417 -7.57 25.53 -8.47
CA ALA A 417 -6.86 24.42 -9.11
C ALA A 417 -5.65 24.90 -9.92
N VAL A 418 -4.53 24.18 -9.82
CA VAL A 418 -3.30 24.48 -10.56
C VAL A 418 -3.15 23.49 -11.71
N ILE A 419 -2.86 23.99 -12.90
CA ILE A 419 -2.51 23.21 -14.09
C ILE A 419 -0.98 23.11 -14.14
N ASN A 420 -0.51 21.88 -14.34
CA ASN A 420 0.89 21.45 -14.42
C ASN A 420 1.85 22.51 -15.01
N PRO A 421 3.06 22.74 -14.45
CA PRO A 421 3.73 21.99 -13.40
C PRO A 421 3.17 22.23 -12.00
N ARG A 422 3.52 21.33 -11.07
CA ARG A 422 3.18 21.46 -9.65
C ARG A 422 3.59 22.85 -9.13
N PRO A 423 2.73 23.54 -8.38
CA PRO A 423 3.03 24.86 -7.86
C PRO A 423 4.24 24.82 -6.92
N LEU A 424 5.07 25.85 -7.01
CA LEU A 424 6.15 26.12 -6.07
C LEU A 424 5.54 26.75 -4.82
N ALA A 425 5.50 26.01 -3.72
CA ALA A 425 4.98 26.50 -2.45
C ALA A 425 6.13 26.94 -1.54
N THR A 426 6.10 28.19 -1.09
CA THR A 426 6.98 28.74 -0.06
C THR A 426 6.19 28.89 1.23
N MET A 427 6.91 28.78 2.34
CA MET A 427 6.36 28.99 3.66
C MET A 427 7.25 29.97 4.40
N GLU A 428 6.62 30.93 5.05
CA GLU A 428 7.27 31.81 6.01
C GLU A 428 6.74 31.46 7.40
N TYR A 429 7.68 31.10 8.27
CA TYR A 429 7.46 30.85 9.69
C TYR A 429 8.20 31.93 10.46
N ALA A 430 7.49 32.57 11.41
CA ALA A 430 7.91 33.74 12.19
C ALA A 430 9.42 34.04 12.14
N ASN A 431 9.80 35.02 11.31
CA ASN A 431 11.13 35.59 11.09
C ASN A 431 12.18 34.82 10.26
N ASN A 432 11.86 33.69 9.61
CA ASN A 432 12.82 33.04 8.69
C ASN A 432 12.18 32.56 7.37
N TYR A 433 12.75 33.03 6.24
CA TYR A 433 12.31 32.75 4.87
C TYR A 433 12.87 31.42 4.36
N VAL A 434 12.00 30.52 3.88
CA VAL A 434 12.43 29.23 3.32
C VAL A 434 11.76 28.92 1.98
N PRO A 435 12.52 28.90 0.86
CA PRO A 435 11.96 28.59 -0.45
C PRO A 435 11.75 27.06 -0.61
N GLY A 436 10.51 26.62 -0.87
CA GLY A 436 10.20 25.21 -1.14
C GLY A 436 10.33 24.84 -2.61
N GLY A 437 11.08 23.80 -2.95
CA GLY A 437 11.16 23.22 -4.30
C GLY A 437 10.18 22.06 -4.52
N SER A 438 10.05 21.59 -5.78
CA SER A 438 9.17 20.48 -6.18
C SER A 438 9.66 19.08 -5.76
N ASP A 439 10.90 18.99 -5.27
CA ASP A 439 11.51 17.76 -4.74
C ASP A 439 11.70 17.89 -3.24
N LYS A 440 11.61 16.75 -2.52
CA LYS A 440 11.86 16.62 -1.08
C LYS A 440 13.27 17.12 -0.73
N LYS A 441 13.45 18.42 -0.55
CA LYS A 441 14.70 19.02 -0.10
C LYS A 441 14.51 19.46 1.34
N LEU A 442 15.37 18.94 2.22
CA LEU A 442 15.52 19.49 3.56
C LEU A 442 16.10 20.90 3.42
N TYR A 443 15.33 21.90 3.81
CA TYR A 443 15.86 23.24 4.01
C TYR A 443 16.09 23.42 5.50
N PRO A 444 17.36 23.53 5.95
CA PRO A 444 17.63 23.87 7.34
C PRO A 444 17.27 25.34 7.55
N SER A 445 16.26 25.60 8.37
CA SER A 445 15.95 26.94 8.86
C SER A 445 16.12 26.96 10.37
N TYR A 446 16.70 28.02 10.92
CA TYR A 446 16.83 28.14 12.37
C TYR A 446 15.58 28.81 12.94
N ASP A 447 15.10 28.41 14.11
CA ASP A 447 14.10 29.21 14.82
C ASP A 447 14.77 30.43 15.51
N LYS A 448 13.96 31.26 16.17
CA LYS A 448 14.44 32.45 16.91
C LYS A 448 15.43 32.10 18.04
N ASP A 449 15.47 30.85 18.47
CA ASP A 449 16.31 30.33 19.55
C ASP A 449 17.54 29.57 19.01
N GLY A 450 17.77 29.58 17.68
CA GLY A 450 18.93 28.96 17.04
C GLY A 450 18.81 27.46 16.79
N VAL A 451 17.60 26.91 16.88
CA VAL A 451 17.35 25.47 16.67
C VAL A 451 17.07 25.20 15.20
N GLN A 452 17.75 24.21 14.63
CA GLN A 452 17.52 23.79 13.25
C GLN A 452 16.16 23.05 13.09
N VAL A 453 15.36 23.57 12.17
CA VAL A 453 14.06 23.08 11.76
C VAL A 453 14.19 22.59 10.32
N ALA A 454 13.75 21.36 10.07
CA ALA A 454 13.70 20.76 8.75
C ALA A 454 12.28 20.84 8.21
N LEU A 455 12.16 21.38 7.00
CA LEU A 455 10.89 21.54 6.30
C LEU A 455 10.82 20.56 5.15
N ILE A 456 9.76 19.74 5.14
CA ILE A 456 9.47 18.84 4.02
C ILE A 456 8.12 19.26 3.46
N SER A 457 8.11 19.79 2.24
CA SER A 457 6.87 20.05 1.51
C SER A 457 6.65 18.99 0.44
N LYS A 458 5.41 18.49 0.34
CA LYS A 458 4.93 17.69 -0.78
C LYS A 458 3.78 18.43 -1.43
N SER A 459 3.99 18.96 -2.63
CA SER A 459 2.94 19.59 -3.41
C SER A 459 2.29 18.63 -4.41
N SER A 460 0.99 18.80 -4.58
CA SER A 460 0.15 18.22 -5.64
C SER A 460 -0.52 19.38 -6.39
N ASN A 461 -1.39 19.09 -7.37
CA ASN A 461 -2.11 20.15 -8.10
C ASN A 461 -3.23 20.82 -7.27
N GLN A 462 -3.58 20.25 -6.11
CA GLN A 462 -4.69 20.70 -5.27
C GLN A 462 -4.30 21.02 -3.82
N HIS A 463 -3.17 20.46 -3.36
CA HIS A 463 -2.74 20.60 -1.97
C HIS A 463 -1.23 20.72 -1.87
N VAL A 464 -0.77 21.43 -0.83
CA VAL A 464 0.56 21.23 -0.27
C VAL A 464 0.43 20.66 1.14
N PHE A 465 1.21 19.61 1.38
CA PHE A 465 1.47 19.10 2.72
C PHE A 465 2.79 19.70 3.18
N VAL A 466 2.77 20.35 4.33
CA VAL A 466 3.96 20.89 4.96
C VAL A 466 4.14 20.17 6.28
N ASP A 467 5.27 19.50 6.41
CA ASP A 467 5.69 18.88 7.64
C ASP A 467 6.87 19.67 8.21
N ILE A 468 6.72 20.17 9.44
CA ILE A 468 7.74 20.93 10.16
C ILE A 468 8.31 20.03 11.27
N PHE A 469 9.61 19.77 11.23
CA PHE A 469 10.31 18.93 12.23
C PHE A 469 11.47 19.69 12.86
N LYS A 470 11.71 19.45 14.15
CA LYS A 470 12.90 19.90 14.88
C LYS A 470 13.98 18.83 14.74
N THR A 471 15.20 19.19 14.36
CA THR A 471 16.29 18.21 14.21
C THR A 471 16.96 17.88 15.54
N ASP A 472 16.84 18.75 16.55
CA ASP A 472 17.38 18.52 17.90
C ASP A 472 16.30 17.96 18.86
N ILE A 473 16.56 16.77 19.39
CA ILE A 473 15.64 15.93 20.18
C ILE A 473 15.58 16.38 21.66
N SER A 474 16.50 17.25 22.09
CA SER A 474 16.77 17.48 23.52
C SER A 474 15.81 18.46 24.24
N ALA A 475 14.96 19.21 23.51
CA ALA A 475 14.06 20.18 24.13
C ALA A 475 12.63 20.09 23.53
N PRO A 476 11.57 20.11 24.38
CA PRO A 476 10.19 20.09 23.91
C PRO A 476 9.90 21.21 22.90
N PHE A 477 9.12 20.88 21.87
CA PHE A 477 8.92 21.68 20.66
C PHE A 477 8.30 23.06 20.93
N PHE A 478 7.49 23.15 21.99
CA PHE A 478 6.80 24.33 22.46
C PHE A 478 6.37 24.09 23.93
N GLU A 479 6.20 25.15 24.73
CA GLU A 479 5.36 25.04 25.93
C GLU A 479 3.95 24.58 25.51
N GLU A 480 3.27 23.80 26.36
CA GLU A 480 1.89 23.39 26.12
C GLU A 480 1.07 24.63 25.72
N ASN A 481 0.52 24.62 24.50
CA ASN A 481 -0.29 25.67 23.86
C ASN A 481 0.41 26.73 22.97
N ALA A 482 1.66 26.58 22.55
CA ALA A 482 2.18 27.52 21.54
C ALA A 482 1.50 27.30 20.17
N ALA A 483 0.93 28.37 19.63
CA ALA A 483 0.38 28.42 18.29
C ALA A 483 1.40 28.99 17.32
N ALA A 484 1.55 28.35 16.15
CA ALA A 484 2.44 28.79 15.09
C ALA A 484 1.65 29.55 14.02
N TYR A 485 1.99 30.80 13.75
CA TYR A 485 1.49 31.50 12.56
C TYR A 485 2.33 31.10 11.36
N VAL A 486 1.66 30.64 10.31
CA VAL A 486 2.28 30.19 9.07
C VAL A 486 1.69 30.98 7.91
N PHE A 487 2.58 31.63 7.16
CA PHE A 487 2.24 32.25 5.89
C PHE A 487 2.66 31.31 4.77
N LEU A 488 1.71 30.93 3.93
CA LEU A 488 1.93 30.07 2.79
C LEU A 488 1.69 30.86 1.51
N GLN A 489 2.63 30.73 0.57
CA GLN A 489 2.49 31.27 -0.77
C GLN A 489 2.75 30.14 -1.77
N ALA A 490 1.92 30.03 -2.80
CA ALA A 490 2.12 29.06 -3.87
C ALA A 490 2.04 29.75 -5.23
N ILE A 491 3.00 29.44 -6.11
CA ILE A 491 3.07 29.96 -7.46
C ILE A 491 2.94 28.80 -8.44
N GLY A 492 1.87 28.81 -9.23
CA GLY A 492 1.57 27.78 -10.22
C GLY A 492 1.09 28.38 -11.54
N ARG A 493 0.44 27.56 -12.37
CA ARG A 493 -0.25 28.02 -13.58
C ARG A 493 -1.73 27.66 -13.54
N TRP A 494 -2.57 28.48 -14.17
CA TRP A 494 -4.00 28.21 -14.33
C TRP A 494 -4.38 27.99 -15.80
N LYS A 495 -3.43 28.17 -16.72
CA LYS A 495 -3.57 27.97 -18.17
C LYS A 495 -2.36 27.26 -18.75
#